data_AF-A0A098VVA5-F1
#
_entry.id   AF-A0A098VVA5-F1
#
_cell.length_a   1.000
_cell.length_b   1.000
_cell.length_c   1.000
_cell.angle_alpha   90.00
_cell.angle_beta   90.00
_cell.angle_gamma   90.00
#
_symmetry.space_group_name_H-M   'P 1'
#
loop_
_entity.id
_entity.type
_entity.pdbx_description
1 polymer ?
#
loop_
_entity_poly.entity_id
_entity_poly.type
_entity_poly.pdbx_seq_one_letter_code
_entity_poly.pdbx_strand_id
1 'polypeptide(L)'
;MAVAISGNFEALVGFRPMEDIVQFIERIPVFAEEVLGLGKELSEMVISASAKEDRKGTYKSMLERIMGLSAEALKRSLDGLMKFFTTQRDMLPHKEVFFKLSREFPGDVGILFAFLLNHIVLKEGDCIFLGANEPHAYLSGSCIELMTCSDNVVRAGLTPKFKDVPTLVEMLTYEGTSPQRFYVRKCVSDSPCTILYRPPIDDFALEEISVSSSESSHTFDSESLLLVTEGQGMLLTAENEKYALSAGSSLYLFPETHFSLKNGEPSRPLKVFRAFKPK
;
A
#
# COMPACT_ATOMS: atom_id res chain seq x y z
N MET A 1 -4.27 4.84 4.24
CA MET A 1 -4.96 3.52 4.29
C MET A 1 -5.48 3.24 2.90
N ALA A 2 -5.29 2.03 2.39
CA ALA A 2 -5.76 1.64 1.06
C ALA A 2 -6.62 0.37 1.15
N VAL A 3 -7.79 0.35 0.51
CA VAL A 3 -8.68 -0.81 0.37
C VAL A 3 -8.81 -1.16 -1.10
N ALA A 4 -8.43 -2.38 -1.49
CA ALA A 4 -8.58 -2.81 -2.88
C ALA A 4 -10.05 -2.96 -3.24
N ILE A 5 -10.48 -2.40 -4.38
CA ILE A 5 -11.91 -2.38 -4.78
C ILE A 5 -12.24 -3.14 -6.06
N SER A 6 -11.24 -3.54 -6.84
CA SER A 6 -11.45 -4.32 -8.06
C SER A 6 -10.19 -5.05 -8.43
N GLY A 7 -10.30 -6.37 -8.59
CA GLY A 7 -9.16 -7.23 -8.93
C GLY A 7 -8.06 -7.20 -7.87
N ASN A 8 -6.82 -7.39 -8.30
CA ASN A 8 -5.65 -7.31 -7.42
C ASN A 8 -5.11 -5.87 -7.38
N PHE A 9 -4.79 -5.39 -6.19
CA PHE A 9 -4.04 -4.15 -5.97
C PHE A 9 -2.66 -4.49 -5.41
N GLU A 10 -1.61 -3.97 -6.04
CA GLU A 10 -0.23 -4.30 -5.70
C GLU A 10 0.50 -3.10 -5.09
N ALA A 11 1.25 -3.34 -4.03
CA ALA A 11 2.03 -2.31 -3.35
C ALA A 11 3.38 -2.85 -2.85
N LEU A 12 4.37 -1.96 -2.76
CA LEU A 12 5.54 -2.12 -1.90
C LEU A 12 5.26 -1.39 -0.58
N VAL A 13 5.47 -2.04 0.57
CA VAL A 13 5.11 -1.46 1.88
C VAL A 13 6.07 -1.88 2.97
N GLY A 14 6.71 -0.90 3.61
CA GLY A 14 7.56 -1.09 4.79
C GLY A 14 8.78 -1.97 4.53
N PHE A 15 9.78 -1.90 5.39
CA PHE A 15 10.92 -2.81 5.28
C PHE A 15 10.47 -4.24 5.57
N ARG A 16 10.92 -5.18 4.73
CA ARG A 16 10.72 -6.62 4.97
C ARG A 16 11.65 -7.11 6.08
N PRO A 17 11.38 -8.29 6.69
CA PRO A 17 12.29 -8.90 7.66
C PRO A 17 13.72 -9.06 7.11
N MET A 18 14.71 -8.90 7.98
CA MET A 18 16.12 -8.92 7.58
C MET A 18 16.51 -10.29 6.99
N GLU A 19 15.87 -11.34 7.50
CA GLU A 19 16.00 -12.72 7.04
C GLU A 19 15.65 -12.86 5.55
N ASP A 20 14.62 -12.17 5.08
CA ASP A 20 14.24 -12.18 3.67
C ASP A 20 15.27 -11.44 2.81
N ILE A 21 15.86 -10.36 3.34
CA ILE A 21 16.94 -9.63 2.65
C ILE A 21 18.19 -10.50 2.53
N VAL A 22 18.55 -11.23 3.60
CA VAL A 22 19.64 -12.20 3.59
C VAL A 22 19.40 -13.26 2.51
N GLN A 23 18.17 -13.76 2.36
CA GLN A 23 17.85 -14.70 1.29
C GLN A 23 18.07 -14.12 -0.11
N PHE A 24 17.85 -12.82 -0.35
CA PHE A 24 18.22 -12.20 -1.63
C PHE A 24 19.72 -12.09 -1.82
N ILE A 25 20.47 -11.73 -0.77
CA ILE A 25 21.93 -11.66 -0.82
C ILE A 25 22.51 -13.04 -1.17
N GLU A 26 22.00 -14.11 -0.55
CA GLU A 26 22.47 -15.48 -0.78
C GLU A 26 22.07 -16.02 -2.15
N ARG A 27 20.85 -15.72 -2.61
CA ARG A 27 20.31 -16.30 -3.86
C ARG A 27 20.60 -15.45 -5.10
N ILE A 28 20.95 -14.17 -4.94
CA ILE A 28 21.21 -13.22 -6.01
C ILE A 28 22.61 -12.62 -5.82
N PRO A 29 23.67 -13.28 -6.33
CA PRO A 29 25.05 -12.83 -6.15
C PRO A 29 25.29 -11.38 -6.61
N VAL A 30 24.63 -10.98 -7.70
CA VAL A 30 24.72 -9.61 -8.24
C VAL A 30 24.16 -8.56 -7.26
N PHE A 31 23.12 -8.92 -6.49
CA PHE A 31 22.55 -8.03 -5.49
C PHE A 31 23.54 -7.75 -4.36
N ALA A 32 24.32 -8.77 -3.98
CA ALA A 32 25.40 -8.58 -3.02
C ALA A 32 26.54 -7.73 -3.60
N GLU A 33 27.07 -8.14 -4.75
CA GLU A 33 28.31 -7.59 -5.31
C GLU A 33 28.16 -6.17 -5.88
N GLU A 34 27.09 -5.91 -6.64
CA GLU A 34 26.94 -4.67 -7.42
C GLU A 34 25.98 -3.68 -6.74
N VAL A 35 24.81 -4.14 -6.29
CA VAL A 35 23.72 -3.26 -5.79
C VAL A 35 24.09 -2.64 -4.45
N LEU A 36 24.42 -3.48 -3.49
CA LEU A 36 24.83 -3.02 -2.18
C LEU A 36 26.34 -2.73 -2.13
N GLY A 37 27.07 -3.03 -3.22
CA GLY A 37 28.52 -2.94 -3.29
C GLY A 37 29.19 -3.64 -2.11
N LEU A 38 28.59 -4.76 -1.69
CA LEU A 38 29.04 -5.56 -0.56
C LEU A 38 30.33 -6.23 -1.02
N GLY A 39 31.46 -5.64 -0.64
CA GLY A 39 32.53 -6.53 -0.21
C GLY A 39 31.99 -7.49 0.86
N LYS A 40 32.72 -8.56 1.16
CA LYS A 40 32.35 -9.54 2.20
C LYS A 40 31.81 -8.90 3.49
N GLU A 41 32.33 -7.73 3.88
CA GLU A 41 32.03 -7.03 5.14
C GLU A 41 30.56 -6.63 5.36
N LEU A 42 29.87 -6.01 4.40
CA LEU A 42 28.47 -5.59 4.62
C LEU A 42 27.50 -6.76 4.42
N SER A 43 27.83 -7.76 3.60
CA SER A 43 27.11 -9.05 3.57
C SER A 43 27.23 -9.75 4.93
N GLU A 44 28.43 -9.82 5.50
CA GLU A 44 28.69 -10.35 6.84
C GLU A 44 27.99 -9.52 7.92
N MET A 45 27.91 -8.20 7.76
CA MET A 45 27.15 -7.33 8.68
C MET A 45 25.65 -7.62 8.60
N VAL A 46 25.07 -7.77 7.41
CA VAL A 46 23.64 -8.07 7.23
C VAL A 46 23.31 -9.46 7.75
N ILE A 47 24.15 -10.45 7.44
CA ILE A 47 24.03 -11.82 7.94
C ILE A 47 24.17 -11.84 9.46
N SER A 48 25.15 -11.14 10.04
CA SER A 48 25.31 -11.07 11.50
C SER A 48 24.20 -10.25 12.19
N ALA A 49 23.63 -9.25 11.51
CA ALA A 49 22.51 -8.45 12.01
C ALA A 49 21.20 -9.26 12.05
N SER A 50 21.04 -10.29 11.22
CA SER A 50 19.90 -11.21 11.33
C SER A 50 19.83 -11.89 12.71
N ALA A 51 20.96 -12.01 13.42
CA ALA A 51 20.99 -12.55 14.79
C ALA A 51 20.82 -11.48 15.90
N LYS A 52 20.73 -10.19 15.56
CA LYS A 52 20.64 -9.09 16.53
C LYS A 52 19.19 -8.67 16.77
N GLU A 53 18.89 -8.21 17.98
CA GLU A 53 17.60 -7.61 18.32
C GLU A 53 17.43 -6.20 17.72
N ASP A 54 18.46 -5.35 17.79
CA ASP A 54 18.47 -4.05 17.11
C ASP A 54 19.13 -4.16 15.72
N ARG A 55 18.33 -3.88 14.69
CA ARG A 55 18.70 -3.97 13.27
C ARG A 55 18.58 -2.63 12.53
N LYS A 56 18.16 -1.57 13.23
CA LYS A 56 17.88 -0.25 12.63
C LYS A 56 19.09 0.31 11.89
N GLY A 57 20.26 0.21 12.51
CA GLY A 57 21.52 0.68 11.90
C GLY A 57 21.81 -0.02 10.57
N THR A 58 21.56 -1.33 10.47
CA THR A 58 21.82 -2.09 9.24
C THR A 58 20.86 -1.71 8.12
N TYR A 59 19.56 -1.56 8.39
CA TYR A 59 18.62 -1.05 7.39
C TYR A 59 18.99 0.36 6.91
N LYS A 60 19.36 1.24 7.85
CA LYS A 60 19.80 2.60 7.54
C LYS A 60 21.03 2.60 6.63
N SER A 61 22.07 1.83 6.96
CA SER A 61 23.28 1.73 6.14
C SER A 61 23.00 1.15 4.75
N MET A 62 22.11 0.17 4.62
CA MET A 62 21.68 -0.35 3.30
C MET A 62 21.00 0.75 2.48
N LEU A 63 20.10 1.52 3.09
CA LEU A 63 19.42 2.62 2.42
C LEU A 63 20.39 3.72 1.98
N GLU A 64 21.27 4.18 2.89
CA GLU A 64 22.30 5.18 2.58
C GLU A 64 23.17 4.74 1.41
N ARG A 65 23.56 3.46 1.37
CA ARG A 65 24.37 2.91 0.28
C ARG A 65 23.62 2.92 -1.04
N ILE A 66 22.37 2.45 -1.07
CA ILE A 66 21.54 2.41 -2.28
C ILE A 66 21.29 3.82 -2.80
N MET A 67 20.93 4.75 -1.92
CA MET A 67 20.63 6.13 -2.29
C MET A 67 21.89 6.92 -2.68
N GLY A 68 23.08 6.48 -2.25
CA GLY A 68 24.38 7.05 -2.58
C GLY A 68 25.06 6.46 -3.82
N LEU A 69 24.42 5.53 -4.54
CA LEU A 69 25.01 4.95 -5.76
C LEU A 69 25.22 6.01 -6.84
N SER A 70 26.44 6.06 -7.40
CA SER A 70 26.69 6.78 -8.65
C SER A 70 25.81 6.24 -9.79
N ALA A 71 25.54 7.07 -10.81
CA ALA A 71 24.75 6.65 -11.98
C ALA A 71 25.33 5.40 -12.66
N GLU A 72 26.66 5.31 -12.74
CA GLU A 72 27.36 4.17 -13.34
C GLU A 72 27.20 2.91 -12.48
N ALA A 73 27.29 3.03 -11.15
CA ALA A 73 27.09 1.90 -10.24
C ALA A 73 25.65 1.40 -10.24
N LEU A 74 24.68 2.32 -10.24
CA LEU A 74 23.26 1.98 -10.36
C LEU A 74 22.98 1.26 -11.68
N LYS A 75 23.51 1.78 -12.80
CA LYS A 75 23.35 1.14 -14.10
C LYS A 75 23.94 -0.28 -14.10
N ARG A 76 25.18 -0.46 -13.64
CA ARG A 76 25.81 -1.80 -13.54
C ARG A 76 24.97 -2.76 -12.70
N SER A 77 24.44 -2.28 -11.57
CA SER A 77 23.57 -3.04 -10.68
C SER A 77 22.30 -3.53 -11.37
N LEU A 78 21.58 -2.61 -12.03
CA LEU A 78 20.33 -2.93 -12.74
C LEU A 78 20.58 -3.84 -13.95
N ASP A 79 21.63 -3.59 -14.74
CA ASP A 79 22.02 -4.43 -15.88
C ASP A 79 22.39 -5.85 -15.42
N GLY A 80 23.13 -5.96 -14.31
CA GLY A 80 23.49 -7.24 -13.72
C GLY A 80 22.26 -8.02 -13.21
N LEU A 81 21.34 -7.36 -12.51
CA LEU A 81 20.08 -7.97 -12.07
C LEU A 81 19.22 -8.41 -13.27
N MET A 82 19.16 -7.59 -14.32
CA MET A 82 18.47 -7.93 -15.57
C MET A 82 19.05 -9.20 -16.20
N LYS A 83 20.37 -9.30 -16.30
CA LYS A 83 21.06 -10.50 -16.81
C LYS A 83 20.84 -11.72 -15.92
N PHE A 84 20.88 -11.55 -14.60
CA PHE A 84 20.63 -12.63 -13.66
C PHE A 84 19.21 -13.20 -13.82
N PHE A 85 18.18 -12.35 -13.76
CA PHE A 85 16.79 -12.80 -13.84
C PHE A 85 16.39 -13.34 -15.22
N THR A 86 17.04 -12.90 -16.29
CA THR A 86 16.77 -13.44 -17.64
C THR A 86 17.38 -14.83 -17.84
N THR A 87 18.46 -15.17 -17.14
CA THR A 87 19.16 -16.46 -17.26
C THR A 87 18.70 -17.50 -16.24
N GLN A 88 18.28 -17.07 -15.06
CA GLN A 88 17.74 -17.93 -14.00
C GLN A 88 16.30 -18.36 -14.31
N ARG A 89 16.07 -19.68 -14.27
CA ARG A 89 14.75 -20.29 -14.48
C ARG A 89 13.89 -20.31 -13.22
N ASP A 90 14.51 -20.18 -12.04
CA ASP A 90 13.77 -20.17 -10.78
C ASP A 90 12.85 -18.95 -10.70
N MET A 91 11.58 -19.20 -10.39
CA MET A 91 10.60 -18.16 -10.11
C MET A 91 10.87 -17.60 -8.72
N LEU A 92 11.80 -16.65 -8.64
CA LEU A 92 11.91 -15.78 -7.46
C LEU A 92 10.69 -14.84 -7.48
N PRO A 93 9.89 -14.75 -6.42
CA PRO A 93 8.66 -13.93 -6.40
C PRO A 93 8.87 -12.47 -6.83
N HIS A 94 10.06 -11.92 -6.56
CA HIS A 94 10.39 -10.52 -6.87
C HIS A 94 10.89 -10.29 -8.29
N LYS A 95 11.08 -11.34 -9.09
CA LYS A 95 11.49 -11.25 -10.50
C LYS A 95 10.48 -10.47 -11.33
N GLU A 96 9.19 -10.75 -11.14
CA GLU A 96 8.12 -10.08 -11.89
C GLU A 96 8.02 -8.59 -11.52
N VAL A 97 8.11 -8.28 -10.23
CA VAL A 97 8.13 -6.90 -9.72
C VAL A 97 9.34 -6.14 -10.27
N PHE A 98 10.53 -6.75 -10.22
CA PHE A 98 11.75 -6.15 -10.75
C PHE A 98 11.61 -5.81 -12.24
N PHE A 99 11.13 -6.73 -13.07
CA PHE A 99 10.94 -6.47 -14.50
C PHE A 99 9.89 -5.40 -14.76
N LYS A 100 8.78 -5.42 -14.02
CA LYS A 100 7.74 -4.40 -14.10
C LYS A 100 8.31 -3.01 -13.83
N LEU A 101 8.97 -2.84 -12.68
CA LEU A 101 9.59 -1.57 -12.29
C LEU A 101 10.69 -1.14 -13.26
N SER A 102 11.52 -2.07 -13.74
CA SER A 102 12.58 -1.78 -14.72
C SER A 102 12.04 -1.28 -16.06
N ARG A 103 10.87 -1.79 -16.49
CA ARG A 103 10.19 -1.33 -17.71
C ARG A 103 9.56 0.05 -17.52
N GLU A 104 8.93 0.29 -16.38
CA GLU A 104 8.18 1.52 -16.10
C GLU A 104 9.08 2.68 -15.67
N PHE A 105 10.20 2.39 -15.00
CA PHE A 105 11.15 3.37 -14.48
C PHE A 105 12.61 3.03 -14.84
N PRO A 106 12.98 2.98 -16.14
CA PRO A 106 14.30 2.55 -16.56
C PRO A 106 15.43 3.37 -15.89
N GLY A 107 16.33 2.68 -15.20
CA GLY A 107 17.49 3.30 -14.54
C GLY A 107 17.19 3.98 -13.19
N ASP A 108 15.98 3.86 -12.63
CA ASP A 108 15.63 4.49 -11.35
C ASP A 108 16.07 3.63 -10.14
N VAL A 109 16.63 4.28 -9.11
CA VAL A 109 17.08 3.65 -7.86
C VAL A 109 15.95 2.94 -7.11
N GLY A 110 14.71 3.42 -7.27
CA GLY A 110 13.49 2.88 -6.69
C GLY A 110 13.23 1.41 -7.08
N ILE A 111 13.79 0.94 -8.20
CA ILE A 111 13.70 -0.48 -8.59
C ILE A 111 14.31 -1.38 -7.50
N LEU A 112 15.39 -0.92 -6.85
CA LEU A 112 16.09 -1.69 -5.81
C LEU A 112 15.26 -1.86 -4.53
N PHE A 113 14.26 -1.00 -4.31
CA PHE A 113 13.34 -1.12 -3.16
C PHE A 113 12.44 -2.36 -3.28
N ALA A 114 12.32 -2.98 -4.45
CA ALA A 114 11.64 -4.27 -4.62
C ALA A 114 12.28 -5.41 -3.79
N PHE A 115 13.54 -5.26 -3.38
CA PHE A 115 14.27 -6.22 -2.54
C PHE A 115 14.33 -5.82 -1.07
N LEU A 116 14.02 -4.56 -0.75
CA LEU A 116 14.03 -4.04 0.63
C LEU A 116 12.64 -3.97 1.25
N LEU A 117 11.60 -3.75 0.44
CA LEU A 117 10.24 -3.54 0.92
C LEU A 117 9.37 -4.78 0.70
N ASN A 118 8.37 -5.00 1.54
CA ASN A 118 7.42 -6.09 1.33
C ASN A 118 6.62 -5.84 0.04
N HIS A 119 6.52 -6.83 -0.84
CA HIS A 119 5.56 -6.80 -1.95
C HIS A 119 4.25 -7.43 -1.50
N ILE A 120 3.18 -6.64 -1.51
CA ILE A 120 1.85 -7.03 -1.05
C ILE A 120 0.89 -7.01 -2.24
N VAL A 121 0.15 -8.10 -2.43
CA VAL A 121 -0.93 -8.21 -3.40
C VAL A 121 -2.25 -8.34 -2.63
N LEU A 122 -3.03 -7.26 -2.62
CA LEU A 122 -4.35 -7.18 -1.99
C LEU A 122 -5.41 -7.71 -2.94
N LYS A 123 -6.27 -8.60 -2.45
CA LYS A 123 -7.50 -8.98 -3.14
C LYS A 123 -8.58 -7.95 -2.84
N GLU A 124 -9.65 -7.94 -3.63
CA GLU A 124 -10.82 -7.09 -3.37
C GLU A 124 -11.29 -7.19 -1.90
N GLY A 125 -11.49 -6.02 -1.29
CA GLY A 125 -11.82 -5.84 0.11
C GLY A 125 -10.64 -5.98 1.08
N ASP A 126 -9.45 -6.38 0.66
CA ASP A 126 -8.28 -6.36 1.54
C ASP A 126 -7.80 -4.93 1.75
N CYS A 127 -7.34 -4.65 2.97
CA CYS A 127 -6.99 -3.31 3.42
C CYS A 127 -5.61 -3.29 4.08
N ILE A 128 -4.83 -2.27 3.74
CA ILE A 128 -3.57 -1.94 4.41
C ILE A 128 -3.59 -0.54 5.02
N PHE A 129 -2.93 -0.40 6.15
CA PHE A 129 -2.63 0.89 6.77
C PHE A 129 -1.13 1.17 6.69
N LEU A 130 -0.81 2.42 6.37
CA LEU A 130 0.54 2.91 6.19
C LEU A 130 0.78 3.95 7.28
N GLY A 131 1.68 3.63 8.23
CA GLY A 131 2.05 4.54 9.29
C GLY A 131 2.89 5.71 8.79
N ALA A 132 3.07 6.72 9.64
CA ALA A 132 4.04 7.77 9.37
C ALA A 132 5.45 7.18 9.25
N ASN A 133 6.24 7.73 8.33
CA ASN A 133 7.64 7.34 8.11
C ASN A 133 7.84 5.87 7.67
N GLU A 134 6.81 5.24 7.12
CA GLU A 134 6.91 3.94 6.45
C GLU A 134 7.06 4.12 4.93
N PRO A 135 8.12 3.58 4.30
CA PRO A 135 8.31 3.70 2.87
C PRO A 135 7.31 2.81 2.12
N HIS A 136 6.66 3.34 1.10
CA HIS A 136 5.67 2.60 0.32
C HIS A 136 5.55 3.11 -1.11
N ALA A 137 5.04 2.25 -2.00
CA ALA A 137 4.71 2.60 -3.38
C ALA A 137 3.56 1.72 -3.90
N TYR A 138 2.49 2.32 -4.41
CA TYR A 138 1.45 1.58 -5.11
C TYR A 138 1.89 1.29 -6.55
N LEU A 139 1.77 0.04 -6.96
CA LEU A 139 2.31 -0.46 -8.22
C LEU A 139 1.24 -0.66 -9.30
N SER A 140 0.04 -1.10 -8.94
CA SER A 140 -1.09 -1.31 -9.88
C SER A 140 -2.39 -1.64 -9.16
N GLY A 141 -3.50 -1.54 -9.90
CA GLY A 141 -4.84 -1.88 -9.44
C GLY A 141 -5.64 -0.65 -9.01
N SER A 142 -6.84 -0.89 -8.49
CA SER A 142 -7.75 0.15 -8.03
C SER A 142 -8.02 -0.01 -6.54
N CYS A 143 -7.91 1.08 -5.78
CA CYS A 143 -8.21 1.10 -4.35
C CYS A 143 -8.99 2.36 -3.96
N ILE A 144 -9.63 2.29 -2.79
CA ILE A 144 -10.05 3.46 -2.02
C ILE A 144 -8.91 3.83 -1.10
N GLU A 145 -8.44 5.06 -1.21
CA GLU A 145 -7.41 5.60 -0.32
C GLU A 145 -7.99 6.67 0.61
N LEU A 146 -7.71 6.52 1.90
CA LEU A 146 -7.95 7.55 2.91
C LEU A 146 -6.64 7.96 3.58
N MET A 147 -6.49 9.26 3.76
CA MET A 147 -5.33 9.89 4.38
C MET A 147 -5.78 11.07 5.25
N THR A 148 -4.96 11.40 6.24
CA THR A 148 -5.07 12.68 6.95
C THR A 148 -4.83 13.83 5.97
N CYS A 149 -5.37 15.02 6.24
CA CYS A 149 -5.15 16.20 5.40
C CYS A 149 -3.68 16.69 5.47
N SER A 150 -2.81 16.09 4.66
CA SER A 150 -1.38 16.40 4.56
C SER A 150 -0.88 16.05 3.16
N ASP A 151 -0.18 16.99 2.52
CA ASP A 151 0.46 16.77 1.21
C ASP A 151 1.99 16.56 1.33
N ASN A 152 2.50 16.34 2.55
CA ASN A 152 3.92 16.16 2.79
C ASN A 152 4.39 14.78 2.29
N VAL A 153 5.23 14.78 1.26
CA VAL A 153 5.77 13.55 0.66
C VAL A 153 7.27 13.66 0.43
N VAL A 154 8.04 12.80 1.10
CA VAL A 154 9.47 12.57 0.83
C VAL A 154 9.61 11.36 -0.08
N ARG A 155 10.29 11.53 -1.22
CA ARG A 155 10.36 10.51 -2.28
C ARG A 155 11.68 9.76 -2.24
N ALA A 156 11.62 8.44 -2.41
CA ALA A 156 12.78 7.55 -2.41
C ALA A 156 13.20 7.05 -3.80
N GLY A 157 12.30 7.08 -4.79
CA GLY A 157 12.55 6.53 -6.12
C GLY A 157 11.25 6.41 -6.92
N LEU A 158 11.33 5.74 -8.07
CA LEU A 158 10.24 5.54 -9.04
C LEU A 158 9.63 6.88 -9.46
N THR A 159 10.47 7.89 -9.66
CA THR A 159 9.99 9.24 -9.89
C THR A 159 11.04 10.14 -10.55
N PRO A 160 10.63 10.98 -11.52
CA PRO A 160 11.48 12.04 -12.04
C PRO A 160 11.54 13.25 -11.08
N LYS A 161 10.67 13.31 -10.07
CA LYS A 161 10.58 14.44 -9.13
C LYS A 161 11.78 14.46 -8.17
N PHE A 162 11.92 15.57 -7.46
CA PHE A 162 12.93 15.76 -6.42
C PHE A 162 12.85 14.68 -5.33
N LYS A 163 14.03 14.24 -4.88
CA LYS A 163 14.24 13.23 -3.84
C LYS A 163 15.11 13.86 -2.76
N ASP A 164 14.53 14.12 -1.59
CA ASP A 164 15.25 14.65 -0.42
C ASP A 164 15.88 13.48 0.36
N VAL A 165 17.05 13.05 -0.08
CA VAL A 165 17.72 11.85 0.46
C VAL A 165 18.11 12.00 1.93
N PRO A 166 18.69 13.13 2.40
CA PRO A 166 18.99 13.31 3.82
C PRO A 166 17.75 13.15 4.72
N THR A 167 16.66 13.85 4.39
CA THR A 167 15.41 13.76 5.14
C THR A 167 14.84 12.34 5.13
N LEU A 168 14.86 11.68 3.97
CA LEU A 168 14.43 10.28 3.83
C LEU A 168 15.20 9.36 4.78
N VAL A 169 16.52 9.46 4.82
CA VAL A 169 17.37 8.60 5.64
C VAL A 169 17.19 8.84 7.14
N GLU A 170 16.85 10.06 7.54
CA GLU A 170 16.66 10.39 8.95
C GLU A 170 15.28 10.03 9.47
N MET A 171 14.23 10.19 8.65
CA MET A 171 12.85 10.11 9.11
C MET A 171 12.33 8.68 9.30
N LEU A 172 12.83 7.71 8.54
CA LEU A 172 12.26 6.36 8.46
C LEU A 172 12.34 5.59 9.79
N THR A 173 11.33 4.76 10.04
CA THR A 173 11.25 3.92 11.25
C THR A 173 12.32 2.83 11.25
N TYR A 174 12.61 2.27 10.08
CA TYR A 174 13.51 1.12 9.84
C TYR A 174 13.07 -0.15 10.57
N GLU A 175 11.76 -0.34 10.72
CA GLU A 175 11.18 -1.56 11.28
C GLU A 175 11.00 -2.62 10.19
N GLY A 176 11.84 -3.66 10.25
CA GLY A 176 11.72 -4.84 9.40
C GLY A 176 10.61 -5.77 9.85
N THR A 177 9.43 -5.67 9.25
CA THR A 177 8.25 -6.41 9.71
C THR A 177 7.63 -7.26 8.62
N SER A 178 6.94 -8.32 9.04
CA SER A 178 6.18 -9.20 8.16
C SER A 178 5.04 -8.42 7.48
N PRO A 179 4.67 -8.73 6.21
CA PRO A 179 3.60 -8.03 5.50
C PRO A 179 2.28 -7.92 6.27
N GLN A 180 1.96 -8.93 7.09
CA GLN A 180 0.74 -8.99 7.91
C GLN A 180 0.60 -7.82 8.88
N ARG A 181 1.71 -7.16 9.28
CA ARG A 181 1.71 -5.99 10.15
C ARG A 181 0.89 -4.82 9.57
N PHE A 182 0.86 -4.70 8.25
CA PHE A 182 0.20 -3.61 7.55
C PHE A 182 -1.28 -3.87 7.28
N TYR A 183 -1.74 -5.13 7.37
CA TYR A 183 -3.13 -5.47 7.10
C TYR A 183 -4.05 -4.94 8.19
N VAL A 184 -5.14 -4.27 7.78
CA VAL A 184 -6.20 -3.84 8.68
C VAL A 184 -7.22 -4.97 8.80
N ARG A 185 -7.53 -5.35 10.04
CA ARG A 185 -8.54 -6.39 10.30
C ARG A 185 -9.92 -5.86 9.92
N LYS A 186 -10.65 -6.64 9.11
CA LYS A 186 -12.06 -6.38 8.80
C LYS A 186 -12.89 -6.69 10.05
N CYS A 187 -13.69 -5.71 10.48
CA CYS A 187 -14.68 -5.90 11.52
C CYS A 187 -16.06 -5.87 10.88
N VAL A 188 -16.90 -6.86 11.20
CA VAL A 188 -18.32 -6.78 10.85
C VAL A 188 -18.90 -5.70 11.75
N SER A 189 -19.53 -4.68 11.16
CA SER A 189 -20.22 -3.66 11.95
C SER A 189 -21.52 -4.24 12.53
N ASP A 190 -22.21 -3.48 13.37
CA ASP A 190 -23.54 -3.86 13.87
C ASP A 190 -24.60 -3.97 12.75
N SER A 191 -24.32 -3.41 11.56
CA SER A 191 -25.15 -3.55 10.36
C SER A 191 -24.73 -4.77 9.51
N PRO A 192 -25.67 -5.66 9.13
CA PRO A 192 -25.37 -6.92 8.44
C PRO A 192 -24.84 -6.75 7.00
N CYS A 193 -24.94 -5.56 6.41
CA CYS A 193 -24.44 -5.25 5.07
C CYS A 193 -23.17 -4.38 5.06
N THR A 194 -22.56 -4.16 6.22
CA THR A 194 -21.48 -3.19 6.39
C THR A 194 -20.22 -3.81 6.98
N ILE A 195 -19.09 -3.60 6.29
CA ILE A 195 -17.74 -3.98 6.74
C ILE A 195 -17.01 -2.71 7.19
N LEU A 196 -16.45 -2.72 8.39
CA LEU A 196 -15.66 -1.63 8.95
C LEU A 196 -14.15 -1.92 8.80
N TYR A 197 -13.44 -0.94 8.23
CA TYR A 197 -11.98 -0.85 8.19
C TYR A 197 -11.53 0.24 9.16
N ARG A 198 -11.00 -0.17 10.31
CA ARG A 198 -10.52 0.75 11.37
C ARG A 198 -9.00 0.72 11.48
N PRO A 199 -8.27 1.72 10.95
CA PRO A 199 -6.84 1.83 11.15
C PRO A 199 -6.52 2.21 12.62
N PRO A 200 -5.27 2.06 13.08
CA PRO A 200 -4.86 2.40 14.46
C PRO A 200 -4.63 3.92 14.65
N ILE A 201 -5.56 4.73 14.16
CA ILE A 201 -5.60 6.20 14.30
C ILE A 201 -7.05 6.66 14.46
N ASP A 202 -7.25 7.87 14.98
CA ASP A 202 -8.58 8.42 15.24
C ASP A 202 -9.03 9.45 14.19
N ASP A 203 -8.17 9.76 13.21
CA ASP A 203 -8.45 10.76 12.18
C ASP A 203 -9.58 10.34 11.24
N PHE A 204 -9.66 9.05 10.89
CA PHE A 204 -10.66 8.52 9.98
C PHE A 204 -10.88 7.00 10.14
N ALA A 205 -12.04 6.54 9.70
CA ALA A 205 -12.38 5.15 9.44
C ALA A 205 -13.15 5.04 8.12
N LEU A 206 -13.26 3.82 7.60
CA LEU A 206 -13.96 3.53 6.37
C LEU A 206 -14.96 2.39 6.58
N GLU A 207 -16.18 2.59 6.14
CA GLU A 207 -17.18 1.54 6.01
C GLU A 207 -17.41 1.21 4.54
N GLU A 208 -17.52 -0.07 4.22
CA GLU A 208 -18.04 -0.56 2.94
C GLU A 208 -19.44 -1.10 3.19
N ILE A 209 -20.42 -0.50 2.53
CA ILE A 209 -21.83 -0.85 2.60
C ILE A 209 -22.22 -1.51 1.28
N SER A 210 -22.68 -2.76 1.33
CA SER A 210 -23.06 -3.54 0.15
C SER A 210 -24.54 -3.89 0.18
N VAL A 211 -25.35 -3.17 -0.59
CA VAL A 211 -26.81 -3.33 -0.61
C VAL A 211 -27.22 -4.28 -1.72
N SER A 212 -27.43 -5.55 -1.37
CA SER A 212 -27.96 -6.58 -2.28
C SER A 212 -29.48 -6.74 -2.21
N SER A 213 -30.11 -6.38 -1.08
CA SER A 213 -31.57 -6.32 -0.92
C SER A 213 -32.15 -5.11 -1.66
N SER A 214 -33.49 -5.04 -1.75
CA SER A 214 -34.15 -3.88 -2.35
C SER A 214 -33.80 -2.57 -1.63
N GLU A 215 -33.60 -2.58 -0.31
CA GLU A 215 -33.36 -1.37 0.49
C GLU A 215 -32.63 -1.69 1.80
N SER A 216 -31.88 -0.71 2.32
CA SER A 216 -31.24 -0.73 3.65
C SER A 216 -31.31 0.66 4.28
N SER A 217 -31.72 0.76 5.54
CA SER A 217 -31.85 2.03 6.28
C SER A 217 -30.61 2.29 7.13
N HIS A 218 -30.17 3.54 7.15
CA HIS A 218 -28.95 3.98 7.82
C HIS A 218 -29.19 5.28 8.59
N THR A 219 -28.39 5.48 9.63
CA THR A 219 -28.29 6.76 10.35
C THR A 219 -26.85 6.91 10.79
N PHE A 220 -26.26 8.05 10.48
CA PHE A 220 -24.85 8.30 10.73
C PHE A 220 -24.67 9.38 11.78
N ASP A 221 -24.04 9.04 12.89
CA ASP A 221 -23.77 9.95 14.00
C ASP A 221 -22.63 10.95 13.74
N SER A 222 -22.07 10.96 12.53
CA SER A 222 -20.89 11.75 12.16
C SER A 222 -21.01 12.29 10.74
N GLU A 223 -20.28 13.37 10.48
CA GLU A 223 -20.03 13.83 9.11
C GLU A 223 -19.45 12.68 8.29
N SER A 224 -20.01 12.49 7.10
CA SER A 224 -19.71 11.32 6.29
C SER A 224 -19.63 11.69 4.81
N LEU A 225 -18.56 11.23 4.15
CA LEU A 225 -18.43 11.29 2.69
C LEU A 225 -18.74 9.90 2.13
N LEU A 226 -19.75 9.82 1.27
CA LEU A 226 -20.11 8.61 0.53
C LEU A 226 -19.49 8.65 -0.86
N LEU A 227 -19.01 7.49 -1.32
CA LEU A 227 -18.59 7.24 -2.69
C LEU A 227 -19.18 5.92 -3.17
N VAL A 228 -19.96 5.97 -4.24
CA VAL A 228 -20.52 4.78 -4.89
C VAL A 228 -19.47 4.21 -5.83
N THR A 229 -19.02 2.99 -5.60
CA THR A 229 -18.00 2.34 -6.45
C THR A 229 -18.60 1.31 -7.40
N GLU A 230 -19.78 0.79 -7.10
CA GLU A 230 -20.43 -0.25 -7.88
C GLU A 230 -21.96 -0.12 -7.88
N GLY A 231 -22.57 -0.45 -9.02
CA GLY A 231 -24.03 -0.50 -9.17
C GLY A 231 -24.67 0.87 -9.37
N GLN A 232 -26.01 0.87 -9.30
CA GLN A 232 -26.85 2.06 -9.35
C GLN A 232 -28.05 1.89 -8.43
N GLY A 233 -28.62 3.01 -7.97
CA GLY A 233 -29.67 3.00 -6.98
C GLY A 233 -30.15 4.40 -6.62
N MET A 234 -30.71 4.54 -5.43
CA MET A 234 -31.16 5.81 -4.89
C MET A 234 -30.81 5.94 -3.41
N LEU A 235 -30.49 7.17 -2.99
CA LEU A 235 -30.57 7.58 -1.59
C LEU A 235 -31.91 8.27 -1.37
N LEU A 236 -32.63 7.86 -0.35
CA LEU A 236 -33.93 8.43 0.05
C LEU A 236 -33.78 9.01 1.47
N THR A 237 -34.04 10.31 1.64
CA THR A 237 -34.03 10.93 2.98
C THR A 237 -35.36 10.70 3.71
N ALA A 238 -35.37 10.89 5.03
CA ALA A 238 -36.60 10.85 5.82
C ALA A 238 -37.64 11.91 5.37
N GLU A 239 -37.17 13.02 4.80
CA GLU A 239 -37.98 14.12 4.25
C GLU A 239 -38.51 13.82 2.83
N ASN A 240 -38.34 12.59 2.34
CA ASN A 240 -38.69 12.12 0.99
C ASN A 240 -37.91 12.77 -0.16
N GLU A 241 -36.74 13.37 0.11
CA GLU A 241 -35.82 13.78 -0.95
C GLU A 241 -35.16 12.54 -1.57
N LYS A 242 -34.88 12.60 -2.88
CA LYS A 242 -34.36 11.47 -3.64
C LYS A 242 -33.15 11.88 -4.45
N TYR A 243 -32.07 11.14 -4.27
CA TYR A 243 -30.84 11.33 -5.01
C TYR A 243 -30.52 10.06 -5.80
N ALA A 244 -30.43 10.18 -7.12
CA ALA A 244 -30.00 9.08 -7.96
C ALA A 244 -28.52 8.79 -7.72
N LEU A 245 -28.19 7.51 -7.58
CA LEU A 245 -26.84 7.03 -7.34
C LEU A 245 -26.39 6.11 -8.48
N SER A 246 -25.14 6.29 -8.90
CA SER A 246 -24.43 5.38 -9.81
C SER A 246 -22.95 5.37 -9.47
N ALA A 247 -22.21 4.35 -9.90
CA ALA A 247 -20.77 4.31 -9.73
C ALA A 247 -20.09 5.64 -10.15
N GLY A 248 -19.29 6.21 -9.26
CA GLY A 248 -18.69 7.54 -9.38
C GLY A 248 -19.45 8.66 -8.67
N SER A 249 -20.68 8.42 -8.20
CA SER A 249 -21.43 9.39 -7.40
C SER A 249 -20.79 9.57 -6.03
N SER A 250 -20.74 10.81 -5.56
CA SER A 250 -20.30 11.13 -4.19
C SER A 250 -21.27 12.07 -3.49
N LEU A 251 -21.46 11.88 -2.19
CA LEU A 251 -22.38 12.67 -1.38
C LEU A 251 -21.74 13.02 -0.03
N TYR A 252 -22.01 14.22 0.45
CA TYR A 252 -21.68 14.63 1.80
C TYR A 252 -22.95 14.56 2.67
N LEU A 253 -22.88 13.87 3.80
CA LEU A 253 -23.99 13.73 4.74
C LEU A 253 -23.61 14.37 6.09
N PHE A 254 -24.53 15.18 6.60
CA PHE A 254 -24.43 15.74 7.94
C PHE A 254 -24.73 14.69 9.01
N PRO A 255 -24.23 14.85 10.25
CA PRO A 255 -24.57 13.98 11.36
C PRO A 255 -26.09 13.90 11.57
N GLU A 256 -26.56 12.77 12.10
CA GLU A 256 -27.96 12.49 12.42
C GLU A 256 -28.90 12.51 11.20
N THR A 257 -28.35 12.47 9.99
CA THR A 257 -29.15 12.30 8.77
C THR A 257 -29.69 10.87 8.71
N HIS A 258 -31.02 10.75 8.69
CA HIS A 258 -31.72 9.48 8.47
C HIS A 258 -31.99 9.29 6.98
N PHE A 259 -31.55 8.16 6.43
CA PHE A 259 -31.75 7.87 5.01
C PHE A 259 -31.80 6.36 4.73
N SER A 260 -32.26 5.99 3.55
CA SER A 260 -32.15 4.63 3.04
C SER A 260 -31.41 4.58 1.70
N LEU A 261 -30.65 3.51 1.51
CA LEU A 261 -30.02 3.16 0.25
C LEU A 261 -30.85 2.06 -0.41
N LYS A 262 -31.36 2.37 -1.60
CA LYS A 262 -32.17 1.47 -2.41
C LYS A 262 -31.34 0.97 -3.59
N ASN A 263 -31.18 -0.35 -3.71
CA ASN A 263 -30.52 -0.92 -4.87
C ASN A 263 -31.46 -0.87 -6.10
N GLY A 264 -30.96 -0.34 -7.21
CA GLY A 264 -31.68 -0.26 -8.47
C GLY A 264 -31.58 -1.51 -9.33
N GLU A 265 -30.68 -2.45 -9.01
CA GLU A 265 -30.37 -3.61 -9.85
C GLU A 265 -30.36 -4.93 -9.07
N PRO A 266 -31.23 -5.90 -9.37
CA PRO A 266 -31.21 -7.21 -8.69
C PRO A 266 -29.95 -8.04 -8.95
N SER A 267 -29.28 -7.84 -10.10
CA SER A 267 -28.13 -8.64 -10.53
C SER A 267 -26.80 -8.15 -9.98
N ARG A 268 -26.75 -6.96 -9.37
CA ARG A 268 -25.51 -6.31 -8.95
C ARG A 268 -25.75 -5.52 -7.66
N PRO A 269 -24.91 -5.66 -6.62
CA PRO A 269 -25.08 -4.89 -5.41
C PRO A 269 -24.75 -3.40 -5.66
N LEU A 270 -25.42 -2.52 -4.93
CA LEU A 270 -24.97 -1.14 -4.77
C LEU A 270 -23.88 -1.11 -3.70
N LYS A 271 -22.61 -0.94 -4.09
CA LYS A 271 -21.49 -0.78 -3.15
C LYS A 271 -21.18 0.69 -2.92
N VAL A 272 -21.19 1.08 -1.66
CA VAL A 272 -20.93 2.44 -1.20
C VAL A 272 -19.85 2.42 -0.14
N PHE A 273 -18.82 3.22 -0.32
CA PHE A 273 -17.82 3.47 0.69
C PHE A 273 -18.16 4.74 1.46
N ARG A 274 -18.15 4.68 2.79
CA ARG A 274 -18.36 5.80 3.70
C ARG A 274 -17.07 6.11 4.44
N ALA A 275 -16.50 7.27 4.18
CA ALA A 275 -15.40 7.83 4.97
C ALA A 275 -15.95 8.75 6.05
N PHE A 276 -15.47 8.59 7.29
CA PHE A 276 -15.93 9.39 8.42
C PHE A 276 -14.85 9.44 9.52
N LYS A 277 -15.00 10.39 10.45
CA LYS A 277 -14.17 10.46 11.66
C LYS A 277 -14.86 9.74 12.82
N PRO A 278 -14.21 8.72 13.43
CA PRO A 278 -14.74 8.08 14.63
C PRO A 278 -14.88 9.05 15.82
N LYS A 279 -15.83 8.76 16.71
CA LYS A 279 -15.91 9.40 18.03
C LYS A 279 -14.82 8.88 18.96
#